data_AF-A0A0Q9TYV5-F1
#
_entry.id   AF-A0A0Q9TYV5-F1
#
_cell.length_a   1.000
_cell.length_b   1.000
_cell.length_c   1.000
_cell.angle_alpha   90.00
_cell.angle_beta   90.00
_cell.angle_gamma   90.00
#
_symmetry.space_group_name_H-M   'P 1'
#
loop_
_entity.id
_entity.type
_entity.pdbx_description
1 polymer ?
#
loop_
_entity_poly.entity_id
_entity_poly.type
_entity_poly.pdbx_seq_one_letter_code
_entity_poly.pdbx_strand_id
1 'polypeptide(L)'
;MSARDEWLAWRAAREGDLTQEHGWLSLTGFAWLPDRPTSLPGLPGLWWTDASAAHVEATASEGLRVDGEPVAGRATTDVEEAGSRLWVQHGERVVELLRRGGRLAVRTRDPRATTRRDFAGVPTWEHDPDWVRPGRFTAADPPARVGVRTARDDLVQHSTVVGTVDVDIDGVRHRLSAVGAGEGLGLLFHDTTNGSLSAPWRTVTTSSPDPDGNVVVDFNRAVNLPFAFTAYGTCPGPVTGNRIAVPVTAGEKRPA
;
A
#
# COMPACT_ATOMS: atom_id res chain seq x y z
N MET A 1 11.48 27.07 -8.57
CA MET A 1 11.80 25.75 -9.15
C MET A 1 10.77 25.47 -10.24
N SER A 2 11.10 24.75 -11.30
CA SER A 2 10.09 24.40 -12.31
C SER A 2 9.19 23.26 -11.82
N ALA A 3 8.00 23.10 -12.41
CA ALA A 3 7.12 21.95 -12.11
C ALA A 3 7.82 20.60 -12.34
N ARG A 4 8.71 20.55 -13.34
CA ARG A 4 9.55 19.39 -13.61
C ARG A 4 10.55 19.11 -12.49
N ASP A 5 11.20 20.14 -11.95
CA ASP A 5 12.14 19.98 -10.83
C ASP A 5 11.43 19.50 -9.56
N GLU A 6 10.23 20.02 -9.29
CA GLU A 6 9.39 19.58 -8.18
C GLU A 6 8.95 18.13 -8.33
N TRP A 7 8.60 17.71 -9.55
CA TRP A 7 8.28 16.32 -9.86
C TRP A 7 9.49 15.40 -9.68
N LEU A 8 10.69 15.81 -10.13
CA LEU A 8 11.92 15.04 -9.93
C LEU A 8 12.27 14.90 -8.45
N ALA A 9 12.13 15.96 -7.66
CA ALA A 9 12.37 15.92 -6.21
C ALA A 9 11.36 15.01 -5.51
N TRP A 10 10.08 15.09 -5.87
CA TRP A 10 9.04 14.20 -5.36
C TRP A 10 9.33 12.74 -5.71
N ARG A 11 9.77 12.45 -6.94
CA ARG A 11 10.16 11.11 -7.36
C ARG A 11 11.33 10.56 -6.55
N ALA A 12 12.37 11.36 -6.35
CA ALA A 12 13.53 10.96 -5.54
C ALA A 12 13.11 10.63 -4.09
N ALA A 13 12.21 11.42 -3.50
CA ALA A 13 11.64 11.13 -2.18
C ALA A 13 10.83 9.82 -2.19
N ARG A 14 9.98 9.63 -3.20
CA ARG A 14 9.19 8.40 -3.39
C ARG A 14 10.07 7.15 -3.47
N GLU A 15 11.17 7.21 -4.22
CA GLU A 15 12.14 6.10 -4.34
C GLU A 15 12.94 5.89 -3.04
N GLY A 16 13.28 6.96 -2.33
CA GLY A 16 13.87 6.89 -0.99
C GLY A 16 12.97 6.16 0.01
N ASP A 17 11.67 6.44 0.01
CA ASP A 17 10.70 5.77 0.89
C ASP A 17 10.57 4.28 0.59
N LEU A 18 10.64 3.88 -0.68
CA LEU A 18 10.58 2.47 -1.07
C LEU A 18 11.80 1.67 -0.58
N THR A 19 12.97 2.32 -0.52
CA THR A 19 14.27 1.69 -0.25
C THR A 19 14.72 1.75 1.22
N GLN A 20 13.87 2.28 2.11
CA GLN A 20 14.09 2.21 3.56
C GLN A 20 14.43 0.78 4.00
N GLU A 21 15.23 0.65 5.07
CA GLU A 21 15.80 -0.62 5.53
C GLU A 21 14.75 -1.74 5.67
N HIS A 22 13.65 -1.46 6.37
CA HIS A 22 12.48 -2.33 6.47
C HIS A 22 11.29 -1.79 5.68
N GLY A 23 11.55 -1.06 4.58
CA GLY A 23 10.54 -0.48 3.68
C GLY A 23 9.82 -1.52 2.81
N TRP A 24 8.99 -1.08 1.86
CA TRP A 24 8.17 -1.98 1.05
C TRP A 24 8.96 -2.96 0.19
N LEU A 25 10.16 -2.59 -0.25
CA LEU A 25 11.04 -3.46 -1.03
C LEU A 25 11.78 -4.51 -0.19
N SER A 26 11.70 -4.43 1.14
CA SER A 26 12.33 -5.41 2.05
C SER A 26 11.48 -6.68 2.27
N LEU A 27 10.25 -6.73 1.77
CA LEU A 27 9.34 -7.83 2.07
C LEU A 27 9.78 -9.14 1.38
N THR A 28 10.02 -10.17 2.19
CA THR A 28 10.44 -11.51 1.74
C THR A 28 9.48 -12.63 2.10
N GLY A 29 8.42 -12.34 2.86
CA GLY A 29 7.44 -13.35 3.24
C GLY A 29 6.11 -12.76 3.70
N PHE A 30 5.07 -13.56 3.58
CA PHE A 30 3.74 -13.31 4.13
C PHE A 30 3.13 -14.65 4.56
N ALA A 31 2.51 -14.68 5.74
CA ALA A 31 1.74 -15.82 6.19
C ALA A 31 0.55 -15.36 7.04
N TRP A 32 -0.63 -15.93 6.80
CA TRP A 32 -1.72 -15.85 7.76
C TRP A 32 -1.34 -16.66 9.00
N LEU A 33 -1.65 -16.13 10.19
CA LEU A 33 -1.44 -16.87 11.42
C LEU A 33 -2.49 -17.99 11.55
N PRO A 34 -2.07 -19.23 11.81
CA PRO A 34 -2.99 -20.33 12.10
C PRO A 34 -3.57 -20.22 13.51
N ASP A 35 -4.59 -21.03 13.81
CA ASP A 35 -5.29 -21.07 15.10
C ASP A 35 -4.59 -21.94 16.17
N ARG A 36 -3.43 -22.52 15.82
CA ARG A 36 -2.61 -23.37 16.69
C ARG A 36 -1.13 -23.14 16.45
N PRO A 37 -0.25 -23.36 17.46
CA PRO A 37 1.19 -23.19 17.32
C PRO A 37 1.73 -23.94 16.10
N THR A 38 2.30 -23.21 15.14
CA THR A 38 2.76 -23.77 13.85
C THR A 38 4.05 -23.08 13.40
N SER A 39 4.97 -23.85 12.83
CA SER A 39 6.16 -23.28 12.18
C SER A 39 5.76 -22.61 10.86
N LEU A 40 6.27 -21.39 10.64
CA LEU A 40 6.02 -20.64 9.41
C LEU A 40 7.27 -20.64 8.52
N PRO A 41 7.12 -20.67 7.18
CA PRO A 41 8.27 -20.66 6.27
C PRO A 41 9.21 -19.48 6.54
N GLY A 42 10.49 -19.77 6.77
CA GLY A 42 11.54 -18.76 6.94
C GLY A 42 11.55 -18.04 8.31
N LEU A 43 10.72 -18.47 9.27
CA LEU A 43 10.67 -17.91 10.62
C LEU A 43 10.99 -19.00 11.66
N PRO A 44 11.85 -18.72 12.66
CA PRO A 44 12.03 -19.63 13.80
C PRO A 44 10.83 -19.53 14.76
N GLY A 45 10.75 -20.44 15.73
CA GLY A 45 9.64 -20.52 16.68
C GLY A 45 8.32 -21.03 16.08
N LEU A 46 7.30 -21.03 16.93
CA LEU A 46 5.93 -21.40 16.59
C LEU A 46 5.03 -20.17 16.66
N TRP A 47 4.21 -19.96 15.65
CA TRP A 47 3.38 -18.78 15.48
C TRP A 47 1.92 -19.18 15.36
N TRP A 48 1.03 -18.41 15.99
CA TRP A 48 -0.42 -18.62 15.91
C TRP A 48 -1.18 -17.37 16.32
N THR A 49 -2.50 -17.40 16.16
CA THR A 49 -3.43 -16.40 16.64
C THR A 49 -4.56 -17.08 17.40
N ASP A 50 -5.11 -16.38 18.40
CA ASP A 50 -6.42 -16.70 18.95
C ASP A 50 -7.43 -15.60 18.54
N ALA A 51 -8.59 -15.55 19.19
CA ALA A 51 -9.63 -14.56 18.92
C ALA A 51 -9.18 -13.10 19.16
N SER A 52 -8.13 -12.90 19.96
CA SER A 52 -7.68 -11.59 20.41
C SER A 52 -6.36 -11.16 19.77
N ALA A 53 -5.36 -12.05 19.78
CA ALA A 53 -3.98 -11.64 19.58
C ALA A 53 -3.16 -12.67 18.78
N ALA A 54 -2.00 -12.19 18.30
CA ALA A 54 -0.95 -13.01 17.72
C ALA A 54 0.03 -13.45 18.81
N HIS A 55 0.60 -14.63 18.61
CA HIS A 55 1.55 -15.23 19.52
C HIS A 55 2.73 -15.81 18.77
N VAL A 56 3.89 -15.74 19.42
CA VAL A 56 5.08 -16.46 19.04
C VAL A 56 5.65 -17.15 20.26
N GLU A 57 6.05 -18.40 20.12
CA GLU A 57 6.77 -19.15 21.15
C GLU A 57 8.11 -19.60 20.59
N ALA A 58 9.17 -19.31 21.33
CA ALA A 58 10.54 -19.66 20.96
C ALA A 58 11.43 -19.83 22.19
N THR A 59 12.54 -20.52 21.99
CA THR A 59 13.65 -20.59 22.93
C THR A 59 14.61 -19.41 22.70
N ALA A 60 15.36 -19.01 23.73
CA ALA A 60 16.36 -17.94 23.58
C ALA A 60 17.41 -18.25 22.49
N SER A 61 17.72 -19.54 22.26
CA SER A 61 18.64 -20.00 21.21
C SER A 61 18.13 -19.78 19.79
N GLU A 62 16.83 -19.59 19.59
CA GLU A 62 16.24 -19.29 18.28
C GLU A 62 16.40 -17.81 17.89
N GLY A 63 16.92 -16.96 18.79
CA GLY A 63 17.37 -15.61 18.45
C GLY A 63 16.27 -14.60 18.16
N LEU A 64 15.01 -14.92 18.47
CA LEU A 64 13.90 -13.97 18.38
C LEU A 64 13.97 -12.94 19.51
N ARG A 65 13.67 -11.68 19.18
CA ARG A 65 13.61 -10.58 20.16
C ARG A 65 12.33 -9.76 20.01
N VAL A 66 11.77 -9.34 21.13
CA VAL A 66 10.67 -8.36 21.19
C VAL A 66 11.13 -7.22 22.09
N ASP A 67 11.05 -5.99 21.59
CA ASP A 67 11.51 -4.79 22.29
C ASP A 67 12.96 -4.90 22.83
N GLY A 68 13.81 -5.60 22.08
CA GLY A 68 15.22 -5.84 22.41
C GLY A 68 15.47 -7.07 23.29
N GLU A 69 14.45 -7.61 23.95
CA GLU A 69 14.57 -8.74 24.87
C GLU A 69 14.44 -10.09 24.15
N PRO A 70 15.27 -11.10 24.47
CA PRO A 70 15.14 -12.45 23.91
C PRO A 70 13.79 -13.08 24.25
N VAL A 71 13.14 -13.67 23.25
CA VAL A 71 11.95 -14.49 23.47
C VAL A 71 12.37 -15.85 24.03
N ALA A 72 12.00 -16.12 25.27
CA ALA A 72 12.17 -17.40 25.95
C ALA A 72 10.83 -17.85 26.54
N GLY A 73 10.06 -18.60 25.77
CA GLY A 73 8.64 -18.87 26.00
C GLY A 73 7.77 -18.06 25.02
N ARG A 74 6.62 -17.55 25.48
CA ARG A 74 5.61 -16.91 24.63
C ARG A 74 5.69 -15.38 24.69
N ALA A 75 5.67 -14.74 23.53
CA ALA A 75 5.37 -13.32 23.36
C ALA A 75 4.02 -13.14 22.65
N THR A 76 3.29 -12.07 22.98
CA THR A 76 1.92 -11.81 22.48
C THR A 76 1.75 -10.35 22.12
N THR A 77 1.07 -10.07 21.01
CA THR A 77 0.65 -8.72 20.66
C THR A 77 -0.53 -8.74 19.69
N ASP A 78 -1.16 -7.60 19.49
CA ASP A 78 -2.28 -7.41 18.58
C ASP A 78 -2.13 -6.10 17.79
N VAL A 79 -3.01 -5.94 16.81
CA VAL A 79 -3.21 -4.72 16.05
C VAL A 79 -4.69 -4.61 15.67
N GLU A 80 -5.17 -3.37 15.58
CA GLU A 80 -6.51 -3.04 15.10
C GLU A 80 -6.73 -3.44 13.63
N GLU A 81 -7.98 -3.51 13.19
CA GLU A 81 -8.31 -3.75 11.78
C GLU A 81 -7.67 -2.68 10.88
N ALA A 82 -7.11 -3.11 9.74
CA ALA A 82 -6.27 -2.32 8.84
C ALA A 82 -4.92 -1.82 9.43
N GLY A 83 -4.65 -2.08 10.72
CA GLY A 83 -3.41 -1.75 11.39
C GLY A 83 -2.26 -2.70 11.08
N SER A 84 -1.05 -2.26 11.40
CA SER A 84 0.18 -3.06 11.37
C SER A 84 1.22 -2.50 12.33
N ARG A 85 2.15 -3.34 12.78
CA ARG A 85 3.31 -2.94 13.58
C ARG A 85 4.50 -3.85 13.32
N LEU A 86 5.71 -3.28 13.37
CA LEU A 86 6.92 -4.08 13.52
C LEU A 86 6.90 -4.71 14.92
N TRP A 87 7.15 -6.02 15.02
CA TRP A 87 6.95 -6.77 16.26
C TRP A 87 8.19 -7.55 16.69
N VAL A 88 8.62 -8.56 15.91
CA VAL A 88 9.69 -9.48 16.33
C VAL A 88 10.92 -9.25 15.47
N GLN A 89 12.08 -9.13 16.10
CA GLN A 89 13.37 -9.09 15.41
C GLN A 89 14.01 -10.47 15.38
N HIS A 90 14.68 -10.80 14.27
CA HIS A 90 15.52 -11.99 14.12
C HIS A 90 16.78 -11.61 13.32
N GLY A 91 17.88 -11.36 14.03
CA GLY A 91 19.04 -10.69 13.44
C GLY A 91 18.63 -9.31 12.89
N GLU A 92 18.90 -9.05 11.63
CA GLU A 92 18.49 -7.81 10.94
C GLU A 92 17.06 -7.88 10.35
N ARG A 93 16.42 -9.05 10.37
CA ARG A 93 15.05 -9.21 9.87
C ARG A 93 14.06 -8.74 10.91
N VAL A 94 12.93 -8.23 10.43
CA VAL A 94 11.81 -7.83 11.27
C VAL A 94 10.54 -8.53 10.80
N VAL A 95 9.78 -9.06 11.73
CA VAL A 95 8.44 -9.59 11.51
C VAL A 95 7.43 -8.50 11.86
N GLU A 96 6.69 -8.06 10.85
CA GLU A 96 5.56 -7.15 10.98
C GLU A 96 4.29 -7.96 11.23
N LEU A 97 3.53 -7.61 12.27
CA LEU A 97 2.17 -8.09 12.47
C LEU A 97 1.18 -7.14 11.77
N LEU A 98 0.16 -7.69 11.13
CA LEU A 98 -0.91 -6.94 10.50
C LEU A 98 -2.27 -7.63 10.64
N ARG A 99 -3.36 -6.85 10.69
CA ARG A 99 -4.74 -7.37 10.64
C ARG A 99 -5.45 -6.92 9.38
N ARG A 100 -5.99 -7.86 8.60
CA ARG A 100 -6.74 -7.56 7.38
C ARG A 100 -7.95 -8.50 7.27
N GLY A 101 -9.13 -7.93 7.10
CA GLY A 101 -10.37 -8.70 6.98
C GLY A 101 -10.62 -9.55 8.23
N GLY A 102 -10.31 -9.02 9.42
CA GLY A 102 -10.46 -9.70 10.71
C GLY A 102 -9.37 -10.74 11.02
N ARG A 103 -8.50 -11.07 10.07
CA ARG A 103 -7.47 -12.11 10.21
C ARG A 103 -6.11 -11.47 10.52
N LEU A 104 -5.36 -12.08 11.44
CA LEU A 104 -3.98 -11.71 11.70
C LEU A 104 -3.02 -12.45 10.77
N ALA A 105 -2.04 -11.71 10.25
CA ALA A 105 -0.95 -12.22 9.43
C ALA A 105 0.36 -11.62 9.89
N VAL A 106 1.44 -12.29 9.51
CA VAL A 106 2.80 -11.76 9.62
C VAL A 106 3.40 -11.53 8.25
N ARG A 107 4.27 -10.52 8.16
CA ARG A 107 5.16 -10.25 7.05
C ARG A 107 6.60 -10.26 7.52
N THR A 108 7.47 -10.87 6.73
CA THR A 108 8.92 -10.82 6.99
C THR A 108 9.53 -9.71 6.16
N ARG A 109 10.27 -8.82 6.82
CA ARG A 109 11.05 -7.73 6.23
C ARG A 109 12.53 -8.03 6.42
N ASP A 110 13.24 -8.22 5.32
CA ASP A 110 14.68 -8.47 5.29
C ASP A 110 15.37 -7.30 4.57
N PRO A 111 16.25 -6.53 5.25
CA PRO A 111 16.96 -5.43 4.62
C PRO A 111 17.91 -5.88 3.49
N ARG A 112 18.23 -7.17 3.42
CA ARG A 112 19.01 -7.79 2.34
C ARG A 112 18.15 -8.40 1.23
N ALA A 113 16.83 -8.15 1.20
CA ALA A 113 15.95 -8.63 0.15
C ALA A 113 16.46 -8.23 -1.25
N THR A 114 16.43 -9.16 -2.21
CA THR A 114 16.85 -8.92 -3.60
C THR A 114 16.07 -7.77 -4.23
N THR A 115 14.76 -7.70 -3.99
CA THR A 115 13.88 -6.60 -4.44
C THR A 115 14.32 -5.21 -3.97
N ARG A 116 15.02 -5.12 -2.84
CA ARG A 116 15.61 -3.87 -2.34
C ARG A 116 17.03 -3.66 -2.87
N ARG A 117 17.86 -4.70 -2.84
CA ARG A 117 19.27 -4.63 -3.26
C ARG A 117 19.44 -4.31 -4.73
N ASP A 118 18.56 -4.84 -5.56
CA ASP A 118 18.63 -4.71 -7.03
C ASP A 118 17.70 -3.60 -7.53
N PHE A 119 17.11 -2.80 -6.63
CA PHE A 119 16.21 -1.72 -6.98
C PHE A 119 16.95 -0.61 -7.74
N ALA A 120 16.52 -0.35 -8.98
CA ALA A 120 17.11 0.63 -9.88
C ALA A 120 16.22 1.86 -10.12
N GLY A 121 15.22 2.09 -9.27
CA GLY A 121 14.22 3.14 -9.43
C GLY A 121 12.89 2.63 -9.98
N VAL A 122 11.86 3.50 -9.96
CA VAL A 122 10.55 3.16 -10.54
C VAL A 122 10.47 3.75 -11.93
N PRO A 123 10.23 2.95 -12.98
CA PRO A 123 10.02 3.48 -14.32
C PRO A 123 8.83 4.44 -14.34
N THR A 124 8.95 5.57 -15.02
CA THR A 124 7.91 6.60 -15.12
C THR A 124 7.72 7.05 -16.56
N TRP A 125 6.58 7.66 -16.86
CA TRP A 125 6.48 8.57 -18.01
C TRP A 125 7.15 9.91 -17.67
N GLU A 126 7.58 10.65 -18.69
CA GLU A 126 8.06 12.02 -18.47
C GLU A 126 6.92 12.90 -17.93
N HIS A 127 7.27 13.92 -17.14
CA HIS A 127 6.29 14.87 -16.64
C HIS A 127 5.59 15.58 -17.81
N ASP A 128 4.27 15.58 -17.77
CA ASP A 128 3.40 16.17 -18.77
C ASP A 128 2.36 17.08 -18.09
N PRO A 129 2.42 18.41 -18.32
CA PRO A 129 1.44 19.36 -17.77
C PRO A 129 -0.02 19.06 -18.14
N ASP A 130 -0.28 18.40 -19.26
CA ASP A 130 -1.66 18.10 -19.71
C ASP A 130 -2.34 17.04 -18.83
N TRP A 131 -1.55 16.32 -18.02
CA TRP A 131 -1.99 15.36 -17.00
C TRP A 131 -2.23 15.97 -15.62
N VAL A 132 -2.10 17.30 -15.48
CA VAL A 132 -2.54 18.05 -14.30
C VAL A 132 -3.97 18.53 -14.54
N ARG A 133 -4.96 17.81 -14.04
CA ARG A 133 -6.38 18.04 -14.35
C ARG A 133 -7.12 18.73 -13.20
N PRO A 134 -7.94 19.76 -13.48
CA PRO A 134 -8.89 20.26 -12.49
C PRO A 134 -9.97 19.20 -12.26
N GLY A 135 -10.42 19.09 -11.01
CA GLY A 135 -11.49 18.22 -10.60
C GLY A 135 -12.46 18.91 -9.65
N ARG A 136 -13.66 18.34 -9.53
CA ARG A 136 -14.69 18.77 -8.58
C ARG A 136 -14.98 17.65 -7.60
N PHE A 137 -14.70 17.89 -6.33
CA PHE A 137 -15.06 17.01 -5.22
C PHE A 137 -16.51 17.24 -4.80
N THR A 138 -17.21 16.15 -4.52
CA THR A 138 -18.53 16.13 -3.88
C THR A 138 -18.46 15.17 -2.70
N ALA A 139 -18.63 15.69 -1.49
CA ALA A 139 -18.58 14.90 -0.27
C ALA A 139 -19.73 13.89 -0.18
N ALA A 140 -19.46 12.73 0.40
CA ALA A 140 -20.48 11.79 0.83
C ALA A 140 -20.77 12.05 2.32
N ASP A 141 -22.04 12.31 2.65
CA ASP A 141 -22.49 12.49 4.02
C ASP A 141 -23.68 11.55 4.30
N PRO A 142 -23.50 10.50 5.13
CA PRO A 142 -22.25 10.09 5.77
C PRO A 142 -21.26 9.42 4.79
N PRO A 143 -19.96 9.30 5.14
CA PRO A 143 -19.02 8.48 4.40
C PRO A 143 -19.51 7.03 4.26
N ALA A 144 -19.28 6.43 3.10
CA ALA A 144 -19.75 5.08 2.79
C ALA A 144 -18.65 4.04 2.95
N ARG A 145 -18.90 2.97 3.71
CA ARG A 145 -17.99 1.83 3.82
C ARG A 145 -18.29 0.81 2.72
N VAL A 146 -17.35 0.60 1.80
CA VAL A 146 -17.53 -0.28 0.63
C VAL A 146 -16.52 -1.43 0.63
N GLY A 147 -16.98 -2.63 0.30
CA GLY A 147 -16.11 -3.79 0.11
C GLY A 147 -15.31 -3.66 -1.19
N VAL A 148 -14.00 -3.88 -1.11
CA VAL A 148 -13.09 -3.86 -2.26
C VAL A 148 -12.28 -5.15 -2.33
N ARG A 149 -12.04 -5.62 -3.55
CA ARG A 149 -11.02 -6.66 -3.80
C ARG A 149 -9.64 -6.12 -3.42
N THR A 150 -8.69 -7.02 -3.25
CA THR A 150 -7.30 -6.65 -2.94
C THR A 150 -6.35 -7.32 -3.92
N ALA A 151 -5.06 -6.99 -3.83
CA ALA A 151 -3.99 -7.70 -4.52
C ALA A 151 -3.89 -9.19 -4.16
N ARG A 152 -4.61 -9.63 -3.13
CA ARG A 152 -4.77 -11.04 -2.77
C ARG A 152 -6.20 -11.48 -3.02
N ASP A 153 -6.36 -12.59 -3.75
CA ASP A 153 -7.68 -13.12 -4.07
C ASP A 153 -8.42 -13.66 -2.83
N ASP A 154 -7.71 -14.08 -1.79
CA ASP A 154 -8.26 -14.62 -0.55
C ASP A 154 -8.66 -13.53 0.46
N LEU A 155 -8.64 -12.26 0.06
CA LEU A 155 -8.84 -11.12 0.95
C LEU A 155 -9.75 -10.06 0.34
N VAL A 156 -10.84 -9.77 1.05
CA VAL A 156 -11.69 -8.59 0.86
C VAL A 156 -11.39 -7.60 1.97
N GLN A 157 -11.20 -6.33 1.61
CA GLN A 157 -11.05 -5.24 2.56
C GLN A 157 -12.19 -4.24 2.39
N HIS A 158 -12.27 -3.28 3.32
CA HIS A 158 -13.24 -2.20 3.22
C HIS A 158 -12.51 -0.88 3.05
N SER A 159 -13.00 -0.06 2.13
CA SER A 159 -12.59 1.33 1.98
C SER A 159 -13.69 2.25 2.50
N THR A 160 -13.29 3.32 3.17
CA THR A 160 -14.22 4.40 3.55
C THR A 160 -14.20 5.46 2.45
N VAL A 161 -15.25 5.49 1.64
CA VAL A 161 -15.45 6.47 0.58
C VAL A 161 -16.00 7.75 1.21
N VAL A 162 -15.25 8.83 1.09
CA VAL A 162 -15.57 10.16 1.65
C VAL A 162 -16.26 11.08 0.65
N GLY A 163 -16.36 10.65 -0.61
CA GLY A 163 -17.00 11.40 -1.68
C GLY A 163 -16.58 10.93 -3.07
N THR A 164 -16.80 11.76 -4.07
CA THR A 164 -16.37 11.53 -5.46
C THR A 164 -15.66 12.74 -6.02
N VAL A 165 -14.67 12.51 -6.88
CA VAL A 165 -14.02 13.54 -7.71
C VAL A 165 -14.45 13.32 -9.16
N ASP A 166 -15.10 14.32 -9.74
CA ASP A 166 -15.34 14.41 -11.17
C ASP A 166 -14.13 15.11 -11.84
N VAL A 167 -13.48 14.43 -12.78
CA VAL A 167 -12.33 14.95 -13.55
C VAL A 167 -12.63 14.80 -15.04
N ASP A 168 -12.33 15.83 -15.82
CA ASP A 168 -12.43 15.77 -17.29
C ASP A 168 -11.10 15.35 -17.89
N ILE A 169 -11.11 14.32 -18.73
CA ILE A 169 -9.95 13.87 -19.52
C ILE A 169 -10.41 13.82 -20.98
N ASP A 170 -9.78 14.65 -21.82
CA ASP A 170 -10.09 14.80 -23.25
C ASP A 170 -11.59 15.01 -23.57
N GLY A 171 -12.28 15.81 -22.76
CA GLY A 171 -13.71 16.10 -22.92
C GLY A 171 -14.65 15.01 -22.40
N VAL A 172 -14.09 13.95 -21.78
CA VAL A 172 -14.85 12.89 -21.13
C VAL A 172 -14.76 13.06 -19.62
N ARG A 173 -15.93 13.23 -18.98
CA ARG A 173 -16.02 13.27 -17.52
C ARG A 173 -15.89 11.87 -16.93
N HIS A 174 -14.91 11.70 -16.05
CA HIS A 174 -14.71 10.51 -15.22
C HIS A 174 -15.04 10.83 -13.76
N ARG A 175 -15.88 9.99 -13.14
CA ARG A 175 -16.22 10.08 -11.72
C ARG A 175 -15.45 9.02 -10.95
N LEU A 176 -14.63 9.43 -9.99
CA LEU A 176 -13.83 8.54 -9.15
C LEU A 176 -14.26 8.67 -7.69
N SER A 177 -14.65 7.57 -7.05
CA SER A 177 -14.78 7.48 -5.60
C SER A 177 -13.45 7.83 -4.93
N ALA A 178 -13.52 8.70 -3.93
CA ALA A 178 -12.38 9.18 -3.16
C ALA A 178 -12.38 8.56 -1.76
N VAL A 179 -11.19 8.18 -1.30
CA VAL A 179 -10.95 7.80 0.10
C VAL A 179 -10.09 8.87 0.78
N GLY A 180 -10.15 8.97 2.11
CA GLY A 180 -9.26 9.89 2.84
C GLY A 180 -7.79 9.45 2.74
N ALA A 181 -6.87 10.41 2.55
CA ALA A 181 -5.44 10.17 2.49
C ALA A 181 -4.66 11.31 3.18
N GLY A 182 -4.46 11.20 4.49
CA GLY A 182 -3.97 12.32 5.31
C GLY A 182 -4.94 13.50 5.24
N GLU A 183 -4.42 14.68 4.93
CA GLU A 183 -5.24 15.87 4.68
C GLU A 183 -5.94 15.86 3.31
N GLY A 184 -5.54 14.96 2.40
CA GLY A 184 -5.99 14.92 1.01
C GLY A 184 -6.95 13.78 0.67
N LEU A 185 -7.12 13.55 -0.64
CA LEU A 185 -7.93 12.47 -1.18
C LEU A 185 -7.06 11.46 -1.92
N GLY A 186 -7.29 10.17 -1.68
CA GLY A 186 -6.75 9.07 -2.47
C GLY A 186 -7.75 8.67 -3.55
N LEU A 187 -7.32 8.68 -4.81
CA LEU A 187 -8.07 8.19 -5.95
C LEU A 187 -7.37 6.94 -6.48
N LEU A 188 -7.83 5.76 -6.06
CA LEU A 188 -7.41 4.49 -6.65
C LEU A 188 -8.20 4.29 -7.93
N PHE A 189 -7.53 3.98 -9.04
CA PHE A 189 -8.20 3.87 -10.34
C PHE A 189 -7.64 2.75 -11.21
N HIS A 190 -8.50 2.27 -12.09
CA HIS A 190 -8.10 1.53 -13.28
C HIS A 190 -8.02 2.45 -14.48
N ASP A 191 -7.13 2.14 -15.42
CA ASP A 191 -7.03 2.76 -16.73
C ASP A 191 -6.58 1.74 -17.79
N THR A 192 -6.57 2.10 -19.07
CA THR A 192 -6.28 1.14 -20.16
C THR A 192 -4.80 0.75 -20.27
N THR A 193 -3.90 1.41 -19.53
CA THR A 193 -2.48 1.02 -19.42
C THR A 193 -2.25 -0.13 -18.44
N ASN A 194 -3.21 -0.43 -17.55
CA ASN A 194 -3.01 -1.42 -16.49
C ASN A 194 -2.84 -2.82 -17.07
N GLY A 195 -1.94 -3.61 -16.48
CA GLY A 195 -1.71 -4.99 -16.92
C GLY A 195 -0.70 -5.11 -18.07
N SER A 196 -0.35 -4.00 -18.73
CA SER A 196 0.63 -3.95 -19.81
C SER A 196 1.75 -2.95 -19.50
N LEU A 197 1.42 -1.66 -19.47
CA LEU A 197 2.37 -0.54 -19.31
C LEU A 197 2.45 -0.03 -17.86
N SER A 198 1.39 -0.20 -17.07
CA SER A 198 1.33 0.11 -15.64
C SER A 198 0.94 -1.11 -14.79
N ALA A 199 1.06 -0.97 -13.47
CA ALA A 199 0.53 -1.95 -12.54
C ALA A 199 -0.98 -2.19 -12.75
N PRO A 200 -1.54 -3.33 -12.28
CA PRO A 200 -2.97 -3.64 -12.39
C PRO A 200 -3.93 -2.52 -11.92
N TRP A 201 -3.49 -1.66 -10.99
CA TRP A 201 -4.11 -0.38 -10.67
C TRP A 201 -3.08 0.53 -10.00
N ARG A 202 -3.39 1.83 -9.96
CA ARG A 202 -2.55 2.87 -9.35
C ARG A 202 -3.39 3.77 -8.46
N THR A 203 -2.73 4.66 -7.71
CA THR A 203 -3.39 5.69 -6.93
C THR A 203 -2.74 7.04 -7.18
N VAL A 204 -3.55 8.10 -7.19
CA VAL A 204 -3.07 9.48 -7.10
C VAL A 204 -3.62 10.10 -5.82
N THR A 205 -2.78 10.84 -5.11
CA THR A 205 -3.19 11.59 -3.91
C THR A 205 -3.25 13.07 -4.25
N THR A 206 -4.37 13.71 -3.92
CA THR A 206 -4.57 15.16 -4.10
C THR A 206 -4.30 15.90 -2.79
N SER A 207 -4.21 17.22 -2.83
CA SER A 207 -4.44 18.06 -1.65
C SER A 207 -5.90 17.98 -1.19
N SER A 208 -6.22 18.57 -0.04
CA SER A 208 -7.60 18.81 0.37
C SER A 208 -8.33 19.63 -0.71
N PRO A 209 -9.62 19.34 -0.99
CA PRO A 209 -10.46 20.23 -1.78
C PRO A 209 -10.58 21.60 -1.10
N ASP A 210 -10.72 22.66 -1.90
CA ASP A 210 -11.03 23.98 -1.38
C ASP A 210 -12.50 24.07 -0.89
N PRO A 211 -12.94 25.18 -0.25
CA PRO A 211 -14.31 25.33 0.24
C PRO A 211 -15.40 25.19 -0.83
N ASP A 212 -15.09 25.43 -2.11
CA ASP A 212 -16.02 25.28 -3.22
C ASP A 212 -16.02 23.85 -3.79
N GLY A 213 -15.14 22.99 -3.27
CA GLY A 213 -14.93 21.61 -3.69
C GLY A 213 -14.02 21.48 -4.91
N ASN A 214 -13.24 22.50 -5.27
CA ASN A 214 -12.25 22.36 -6.33
C ASN A 214 -11.03 21.59 -5.81
N VAL A 215 -10.46 20.74 -6.68
CA VAL A 215 -9.27 19.96 -6.38
C VAL A 215 -8.44 19.80 -7.66
N VAL A 216 -7.13 19.64 -7.53
CA VAL A 216 -6.24 19.32 -8.65
C VAL A 216 -5.84 17.85 -8.57
N VAL A 217 -6.02 17.13 -9.67
CA VAL A 217 -5.58 15.74 -9.84
C VAL A 217 -4.36 15.73 -10.75
N ASP A 218 -3.17 15.59 -10.14
CA ASP A 218 -1.90 15.50 -10.86
C ASP A 218 -1.54 14.03 -11.13
N PHE A 219 -1.89 13.52 -12.32
CA PHE A 219 -1.60 12.13 -12.70
C PHE A 219 -0.10 11.87 -12.90
N ASN A 220 0.75 12.90 -13.00
CA ASN A 220 2.22 12.73 -12.98
C ASN A 220 2.71 12.18 -11.63
N ARG A 221 1.89 12.29 -10.59
CA ARG A 221 2.13 11.76 -9.25
C ARG A 221 1.33 10.49 -8.95
N ALA A 222 0.74 9.86 -9.97
CA ALA A 222 0.13 8.55 -9.81
C ALA A 222 1.22 7.50 -9.49
N VAL A 223 1.06 6.77 -8.39
CA VAL A 223 2.03 5.78 -7.91
C VAL A 223 1.46 4.37 -7.97
N ASN A 224 2.38 3.41 -8.11
CA ASN A 224 2.10 2.02 -7.84
C ASN A 224 2.01 1.79 -6.32
N LEU A 225 1.03 0.99 -5.92
CA LEU A 225 0.91 0.49 -4.56
C LEU A 225 1.93 -0.64 -4.32
N PRO A 226 2.26 -0.96 -3.05
CA PRO A 226 3.28 -1.96 -2.72
C PRO A 226 3.17 -3.31 -3.44
N PHE A 227 1.96 -3.77 -3.76
CA PHE A 227 1.75 -5.03 -4.46
C PHE A 227 2.40 -5.10 -5.85
N ALA A 228 2.69 -3.96 -6.47
CA ALA A 228 3.38 -3.92 -7.76
C ALA A 228 4.86 -4.32 -7.65
N PHE A 229 5.44 -4.24 -6.45
CA PHE A 229 6.86 -4.53 -6.20
C PHE A 229 7.06 -5.85 -5.43
N THR A 230 5.99 -6.40 -4.85
CA THR A 230 6.07 -7.58 -3.99
C THR A 230 4.76 -8.39 -3.98
N ALA A 231 4.89 -9.71 -4.00
CA ALA A 231 3.76 -10.64 -3.85
C ALA A 231 3.14 -10.63 -2.43
N TYR A 232 3.80 -9.96 -1.47
CA TYR A 232 3.39 -9.94 -0.06
C TYR A 232 2.47 -8.76 0.27
N GLY A 233 2.18 -7.89 -0.71
CA GLY A 233 1.25 -6.77 -0.59
C GLY A 233 -0.21 -7.23 -0.36
N THR A 234 -0.95 -6.45 0.42
CA THR A 234 -2.39 -6.64 0.70
C THR A 234 -3.14 -5.37 0.30
N CYS A 235 -2.73 -4.73 -0.78
CA CYS A 235 -3.24 -3.42 -1.16
C CYS A 235 -4.71 -3.53 -1.61
N PRO A 236 -5.59 -2.62 -1.18
CA PRO A 236 -6.95 -2.57 -1.70
C PRO A 236 -6.93 -2.21 -3.19
N GLY A 237 -7.89 -2.76 -3.92
CA GLY A 237 -8.20 -2.37 -5.28
C GLY A 237 -9.06 -1.10 -5.33
N PRO A 238 -9.22 -0.51 -6.53
CA PRO A 238 -10.14 0.59 -6.76
C PRO A 238 -11.58 0.20 -6.40
N VAL A 239 -12.36 1.17 -5.93
CA VAL A 239 -13.81 1.00 -5.77
C VAL A 239 -14.43 0.68 -7.13
N THR A 240 -15.43 -0.20 -7.16
CA THR A 240 -16.16 -0.53 -8.39
C THR A 240 -16.64 0.74 -9.09
N GLY A 241 -16.23 0.92 -10.35
CA GLY A 241 -16.55 2.12 -11.13
C GLY A 241 -15.42 3.15 -11.22
N ASN A 242 -14.38 3.07 -10.39
CA ASN A 242 -13.17 3.90 -10.53
C ASN A 242 -12.34 3.46 -11.73
N ARG A 243 -12.80 3.83 -12.93
CA ARG A 243 -12.16 3.50 -14.19
C ARG A 243 -12.10 4.72 -15.10
N ILE A 244 -10.89 5.03 -15.53
CA ILE A 244 -10.59 5.98 -16.59
C ILE A 244 -10.56 5.19 -17.90
N ALA A 245 -11.34 5.62 -18.88
CA ALA A 245 -11.55 4.84 -20.12
C ALA A 245 -10.45 5.06 -21.18
N VAL A 246 -9.49 5.93 -20.89
CA VAL A 246 -8.36 6.32 -21.74
C VAL A 246 -7.03 5.91 -21.10
N PRO A 247 -5.93 5.80 -21.87
CA PRO A 247 -4.64 5.44 -21.30
C PRO A 247 -4.08 6.61 -20.49
N VAL A 248 -3.83 6.38 -19.19
CA VAL A 248 -3.18 7.38 -18.34
C VAL A 248 -1.67 7.24 -18.45
N THR A 249 -1.07 7.95 -19.41
CA THR A 249 0.37 7.92 -19.73
C THR A 249 1.19 8.92 -18.92
N ALA A 250 0.88 9.04 -17.64
CA ALA A 250 1.60 9.85 -16.66
C ALA A 250 1.81 9.05 -15.35
N GLY A 251 2.81 9.43 -14.57
CA GLY A 251 3.15 8.79 -13.30
C GLY A 251 4.01 7.54 -13.42
N GLU A 252 3.89 6.64 -12.45
CA GLU A 252 4.64 5.39 -12.41
C GLU A 252 4.10 4.36 -13.42
N LYS A 253 5.02 3.77 -14.19
CA LYS A 253 4.81 2.61 -15.06
C LYS A 253 4.92 1.32 -14.25
N ARG A 254 4.71 0.17 -14.90
CA ARG A 254 4.92 -1.14 -14.30
C ARG A 254 6.40 -1.26 -13.85
N PRO A 255 6.66 -1.67 -12.60
CA PRO A 255 8.01 -2.00 -12.15
C PRO A 255 8.61 -3.14 -12.97
N ALA A 256 9.94 -3.14 -13.13
CA ALA A 256 10.66 -4.19 -13.84
C ALA A 256 10.60 -5.55 -13.11
#